data_AF-A0A1J3GGZ2-F1
#
_entry.id   AF-A0A1J3GGZ2-F1
#
_cell.length_a   1.000
_cell.length_b   1.000
_cell.length_c   1.000
_cell.angle_alpha   90.00
_cell.angle_beta   90.00
_cell.angle_gamma   90.00
#
_symmetry.space_group_name_H-M   'P 1'
#
loop_
_entity.id
_entity.type
_entity.pdbx_description
1 polymer ?
#
loop_
_entity_poly.entity_id
_entity_poly.type
_entity_poly.pdbx_seq_one_letter_code
_entity_poly.pdbx_strand_id
1 'polypeptide(L)'
;KAAQTIARLIEQLHGKKSSSQEKELSTARLLGLAKAKKVCRKIIGRNVNAMPSFISLLRNGTLPAKLNSASILTVLCKDENIRSKVLIGGC
;
A
#
# COMPACT_ATOMS: atom_id res chain seq x y z
N LYS A 1 2.47 -13.68 11.19
CA LYS A 1 1.22 -13.79 10.40
C LYS A 1 0.89 -12.50 9.64
N ALA A 2 0.55 -11.37 10.29
CA ALA A 2 0.16 -10.13 9.59
C ALA A 2 1.22 -9.57 8.61
N ALA A 3 2.50 -9.63 8.95
CA ALA A 3 3.58 -9.14 8.08
C ALA A 3 3.72 -9.91 6.76
N GLN A 4 3.60 -11.24 6.81
CA GLN A 4 3.66 -12.11 5.63
C GLN A 4 2.44 -11.87 4.71
N THR A 5 1.25 -11.69 5.28
CA THR A 5 0.06 -11.35 4.50
C THR A 5 0.22 -10.01 3.80
N ILE A 6 0.73 -8.99 4.49
CA ILE A 6 0.98 -7.66 3.92
C ILE A 6 2.03 -7.73 2.80
N ALA A 7 3.14 -8.44 3.02
CA ALA A 7 4.18 -8.61 2.01
C ALA A 7 3.63 -9.28 0.74
N ARG A 8 2.89 -10.39 0.87
CA ARG A 8 2.25 -11.08 -0.26
C ARG A 8 1.28 -10.17 -1.01
N LEU A 9 0.46 -9.39 -0.29
CA LEU A 9 -0.47 -8.46 -0.92
C LEU A 9 0.26 -7.37 -1.71
N ILE A 10 1.39 -6.85 -1.18
CA ILE A 10 2.22 -5.86 -1.89
C ILE A 10 2.88 -6.48 -3.13
N GLU A 11 3.39 -7.71 -3.03
CA GLU A 11 3.94 -8.43 -4.18
C GLU A 11 2.91 -8.63 -5.30
N GLN A 12 1.64 -8.90 -4.96
CA GLN A 12 0.55 -8.99 -5.93
C GLN A 12 0.27 -7.66 -6.65
N LEU A 13 0.57 -6.51 -6.03
CA LEU A 13 0.45 -5.21 -6.70
C LEU A 13 1.55 -5.01 -7.75
N HIS A 14 2.76 -5.50 -7.46
CA HIS A 14 3.90 -5.43 -8.36
C HIS A 14 3.86 -6.49 -9.47
N GLY A 15 3.20 -7.64 -9.22
CA GLY A 15 3.11 -8.75 -10.16
C GLY A 15 2.57 -8.31 -11.53
N LYS A 16 3.39 -8.43 -12.58
CA LYS A 16 2.96 -8.21 -13.98
C LYS A 16 1.86 -9.18 -14.43
N LYS A 17 1.77 -10.36 -13.79
CA LYS A 17 0.75 -11.39 -14.07
C LYS A 17 -0.57 -11.20 -13.33
N SER A 18 -0.64 -10.29 -12.35
CA SER A 18 -1.87 -10.09 -11.57
C SER A 18 -2.89 -9.26 -12.35
N SER A 19 -4.13 -9.75 -12.40
CA SER A 19 -5.23 -9.06 -13.05
C SER A 19 -5.56 -7.73 -12.35
N SER A 20 -6.15 -6.78 -13.07
CA SER A 20 -6.63 -5.51 -12.51
C SER A 20 -7.55 -5.73 -11.32
N GLN A 21 -8.46 -6.72 -11.39
CA GLN A 21 -9.36 -7.04 -10.28
C GLN A 21 -8.64 -7.60 -9.05
N GLU A 22 -7.58 -8.38 -9.23
CA GLU A 22 -6.77 -8.87 -8.11
C GLU A 22 -6.02 -7.75 -7.41
N LYS A 23 -5.56 -6.75 -8.18
CA LYS A 23 -4.91 -5.55 -7.62
C LYS A 23 -5.91 -4.69 -6.86
N GLU A 24 -7.15 -4.58 -7.33
CA GLU A 24 -8.23 -3.91 -6.61
C GLU A 24 -8.55 -4.60 -5.27
N LEU A 25 -8.74 -5.92 -5.29
CA LEU A 25 -8.99 -6.70 -4.07
C LEU A 25 -7.82 -6.62 -3.09
N SER A 26 -6.60 -6.67 -3.60
CA SER A 26 -5.38 -6.60 -2.77
C SER A 26 -5.23 -5.22 -2.14
N THR A 27 -5.46 -4.14 -2.88
CA THR A 27 -5.43 -2.77 -2.33
C THR A 27 -6.57 -2.53 -1.33
N ALA A 28 -7.77 -3.03 -1.57
CA ALA A 28 -8.88 -2.94 -0.62
C ALA A 28 -8.55 -3.63 0.71
N ARG A 29 -7.97 -4.84 0.66
CA ARG A 29 -7.51 -5.58 1.85
C ARG A 29 -6.40 -4.84 2.60
N LEU A 30 -5.41 -4.29 1.88
CA LEU A 30 -4.34 -3.48 2.47
C LEU A 30 -4.88 -2.24 3.17
N LEU A 31 -5.88 -1.56 2.57
CA LEU A 31 -6.54 -0.40 3.17
C LEU A 31 -7.26 -0.78 4.47
N GLY A 32 -7.99 -1.88 4.48
CA GLY A 32 -8.63 -2.40 5.69
C GLY A 32 -7.63 -2.63 6.82
N LEU A 33 -6.50 -3.28 6.52
CA LEU A 33 -5.42 -3.52 7.49
C LEU A 33 -4.79 -2.21 7.99
N ALA A 34 -4.52 -1.26 7.10
CA ALA A 34 -3.94 0.04 7.43
C ALA A 34 -4.85 0.88 8.35
N LYS A 35 -6.16 0.86 8.09
CA LYS A 35 -7.17 1.52 8.92
C LYS A 35 -7.32 0.86 10.29
N ALA A 36 -7.34 -0.48 10.32
CA ALA A 36 -7.63 -1.24 11.54
C ALA A 36 -6.50 -1.19 12.59
N LYS A 37 -5.22 -1.28 12.18
CA LYS A 37 -4.12 -1.46 13.14
C LYS A 37 -2.90 -0.59 12.82
N LYS A 38 -2.39 0.14 13.83
CA LYS A 38 -1.13 0.93 13.72
C LYS A 38 0.07 0.05 13.35
N VAL A 39 0.12 -1.18 13.86
CA VAL A 39 1.17 -2.16 13.52
C VAL A 39 1.19 -2.47 12.02
N CYS A 40 0.02 -2.59 11.38
CA CYS A 40 -0.07 -2.83 9.94
C CYS A 40 0.46 -1.63 9.14
N ARG A 41 0.17 -0.39 9.57
CA ARG A 41 0.75 0.82 8.95
C ARG A 41 2.27 0.81 8.98
N LYS A 42 2.87 0.50 10.14
CA LYS A 42 4.32 0.40 10.29
C LYS A 42 4.93 -0.67 9.38
N ILE A 43 4.26 -1.81 9.22
CA ILE A 43 4.74 -2.89 8.33
C ILE A 43 4.67 -2.43 6.87
N ILE A 44 3.57 -1.83 6.44
CA ILE A 44 3.40 -1.33 5.07
C ILE A 44 4.46 -0.25 4.77
N GLY A 45 4.65 0.72 5.68
CA GLY A 45 5.63 1.79 5.51
C GLY A 45 7.09 1.37 5.62
N ARG A 46 7.39 0.15 6.10
CA ARG A 46 8.75 -0.43 6.10
C ARG A 46 9.05 -1.24 4.84
N ASN A 47 8.04 -1.56 4.04
CA ASN A 47 8.22 -2.35 2.83
C ASN A 47 8.63 -1.42 1.67
N VAL A 48 9.84 -1.61 1.17
CA VAL A 48 10.44 -0.80 0.08
C VAL A 48 9.60 -0.79 -1.21
N ASN A 49 8.84 -1.87 -1.46
CA ASN A 49 8.01 -2.01 -2.65
C ASN A 49 6.59 -1.45 -2.47
N ALA A 50 6.20 -1.06 -1.25
CA ALA A 50 4.86 -0.55 -0.99
C ALA A 50 4.62 0.79 -1.69
N MET A 51 5.50 1.78 -1.46
CA MET A 51 5.30 3.12 -2.01
C MET A 51 5.36 3.16 -3.54
N PRO A 52 6.36 2.54 -4.21
CA PRO A 52 6.37 2.46 -5.67
C PRO A 52 5.12 1.78 -6.24
N SER A 53 4.62 0.73 -5.58
CA SER A 53 3.39 0.03 -6.00
C SER A 53 2.16 0.94 -5.93
N PHE A 54 1.98 1.67 -4.84
CA PHE A 54 0.86 2.61 -4.71
C PHE A 54 0.95 3.77 -5.71
N ILE A 55 2.15 4.32 -5.93
CA ILE A 55 2.37 5.39 -6.92
C ILE A 55 2.07 4.88 -8.34
N SER A 56 2.52 3.67 -8.67
CA SER A 56 2.24 3.05 -9.98
C SER A 56 0.73 2.86 -10.20
N LEU A 57 -0.01 2.40 -9.19
CA LEU A 57 -1.46 2.26 -9.26
C LEU A 57 -2.18 3.61 -9.37
N LEU A 58 -1.69 4.66 -8.70
CA LEU A 58 -2.25 6.01 -8.85
C LEU A 58 -2.12 6.53 -10.29
N ARG A 59 -1.03 6.22 -10.97
CA ARG A 59 -0.79 6.61 -12.36
C ARG A 59 -1.60 5.74 -13.33
N ASN A 60 -1.45 4.43 -13.23
CA ASN A 60 -1.85 3.49 -14.28
C ASN A 60 -2.95 2.49 -13.87
N GLY A 61 -3.39 2.50 -12.61
CA GLY A 61 -4.38 1.57 -12.09
C GLY A 61 -5.82 1.95 -12.47
N THR A 62 -6.75 1.05 -12.16
CA THR A 62 -8.20 1.30 -12.27
C THR A 62 -8.67 2.30 -11.22
N LEU A 63 -9.83 2.94 -11.44
CA LEU A 63 -10.37 3.92 -10.51
C LEU A 63 -10.48 3.40 -9.06
N PRO A 64 -10.98 2.17 -8.78
CA PRO A 64 -11.01 1.65 -7.42
C PRO A 64 -9.61 1.46 -6.82
N ALA A 65 -8.64 0.96 -7.61
CA ALA A 65 -7.27 0.80 -7.16
C ALA A 65 -6.60 2.15 -6.83
N LYS A 66 -6.90 3.21 -7.60
CA LYS A 66 -6.45 4.58 -7.33
C LYS A 66 -7.00 5.11 -6.02
N LEU A 67 -8.31 5.02 -5.81
CA LEU A 67 -8.97 5.48 -4.58
C LEU A 67 -8.47 4.75 -3.33
N ASN A 68 -8.29 3.43 -3.43
CA ASN A 68 -7.72 2.63 -2.35
C ASN A 68 -6.28 3.04 -2.05
N SER A 69 -5.45 3.21 -3.09
CA SER A 69 -4.04 3.60 -2.94
C SER A 69 -3.90 4.99 -2.32
N ALA A 70 -4.68 5.98 -2.77
CA ALA A 70 -4.73 7.31 -2.17
C ALA A 70 -5.12 7.24 -0.70
N SER A 71 -6.17 6.47 -0.38
CA SER A 71 -6.64 6.28 0.99
C SER A 71 -5.59 5.62 1.89
N ILE A 72 -4.84 4.63 1.38
CA ILE A 72 -3.74 4.00 2.11
C ILE A 72 -2.69 5.06 2.43
N LEU A 73 -2.24 5.84 1.44
CA LEU A 73 -1.24 6.90 1.63
C LEU A 73 -1.71 7.93 2.66
N THR A 74 -2.96 8.39 2.60
CA THR A 74 -3.54 9.30 3.59
C THR A 74 -3.48 8.72 5.00
N VAL A 75 -3.81 7.44 5.16
CA VAL A 75 -3.78 6.75 6.46
C VAL A 75 -2.35 6.54 6.96
N LEU A 76 -1.39 6.31 6.07
CA LEU A 76 0.03 6.19 6.42
C LEU A 76 0.64 7.52 6.85
N CYS A 77 0.32 8.62 6.18
CA CYS A 77 0.82 9.96 6.50
C CYS A 77 0.35 10.50 7.87
N LYS A 78 -0.70 9.90 8.46
CA LYS A 78 -1.12 10.20 9.84
C LYS A 78 -0.12 9.70 10.89
N ASP A 79 0.83 8.85 10.52
CA ASP A 79 1.92 8.41 11.39
C ASP A 79 3.17 9.25 11.08
N GLU A 80 3.56 10.15 12.00
CA GLU A 80 4.66 11.11 11.76
C GLU A 80 5.97 10.44 11.35
N ASN A 81 6.23 9.24 11.87
CA ASN A 81 7.44 8.48 11.56
C ASN A 81 7.46 7.95 10.11
N ILE A 82 6.27 7.74 9.51
CA ILE A 82 6.12 7.33 8.11
C ILE A 82 6.12 8.58 7.21
N ARG A 83 5.53 9.68 7.67
CA ARG A 83 5.52 10.98 6.97
C ARG A 83 6.93 11.46 6.63
N SER A 84 7.88 11.36 7.55
CA SER A 84 9.28 11.75 7.32
C SER A 84 9.96 10.93 6.22
N LYS A 85 9.65 9.63 6.11
CA LYS A 85 10.20 8.76 5.06
C LYS A 85 9.60 9.04 3.68
N VAL A 86 8.31 9.35 3.64
CA VAL A 86 7.62 9.74 2.40
C VAL A 86 8.15 11.10 1.89
N LEU A 87 8.43 12.06 2.78
CA LEU A 87 8.93 13.39 2.41
C LEU A 87 10.37 13.39 1.90
N ILE A 88 11.25 12.55 2.45
CA ILE A 88 12.68 12.54 2.09
C ILE A 88 12.95 11.67 0.84
N GLY A 89 11.94 10.98 0.30
CA GLY A 89 12.11 10.07 -0.82
C GLY A 89 12.91 8.81 -0.50
N GLY A 90 13.28 8.61 0.78
CA GLY A 90 14.00 7.44 1.26
C GLY A 90 13.05 6.37 1.78
N CYS A 91 12.70 5.41 0.92
CA CYS A 91 12.13 4.12 1.33
C CYS A 91 13.22 3.06 1.32
#